data_AF-A0A1M2Z0S4-F1
#
_entry.id   AF-A0A1M2Z0S4-F1
#
_cell.length_a   1.000
_cell.length_b   1.000
_cell.length_c   1.000
_cell.angle_alpha   90.00
_cell.angle_beta   90.00
_cell.angle_gamma   90.00
#
_symmetry.space_group_name_H-M   'P 1'
#
loop_
_entity.id
_entity.type
_entity.pdbx_description
1 polymer ?
#
loop_
_entity_poly.entity_id
_entity_poly.type
_entity_poly.pdbx_seq_one_letter_code
_entity_poly.pdbx_strand_id
1 'polypeptide(L)'
;MRREPGACCDGVLILDRAENLASVDAREARYRRIPLSDAELEFPRALGADVATYVYEADPDLPPHREPPLILQSYLDAVMQGFLHMHGEEGLRRFFVETEGFETPMLIDRATPAYPRAVALSAAEAALFDRICEEHGCSQIPPGPSSILP
;
A
#
# COMPACT_ATOMS: atom_id res chain seq x y z
N MET A 1 -3.82 -10.39 -4.17
CA MET A 1 -5.19 -9.92 -3.88
C MET A 1 -6.10 -11.13 -3.99
N ARG A 2 -7.17 -11.23 -3.20
CA ARG A 2 -8.20 -12.27 -3.42
C ARG A 2 -9.33 -11.62 -4.19
N ARG A 3 -9.68 -12.14 -5.37
CA ARG A 3 -10.86 -11.66 -6.10
C ARG A 3 -12.12 -12.16 -5.40
N GLU A 4 -12.98 -11.24 -5.00
CA GLU A 4 -14.25 -11.51 -4.35
C GLU A 4 -15.38 -10.77 -5.09
N PRO A 5 -16.42 -11.46 -5.57
CA PRO A 5 -17.50 -10.82 -6.31
C PRO A 5 -18.22 -9.75 -5.48
N GLY A 6 -18.32 -8.53 -6.02
CA GLY A 6 -18.99 -7.41 -5.35
C GLY A 6 -18.13 -6.64 -4.36
N ALA A 7 -16.90 -7.08 -4.10
CA ALA A 7 -15.93 -6.30 -3.34
C ALA A 7 -15.35 -5.18 -4.22
N CYS A 8 -15.09 -4.02 -3.61
CA CYS A 8 -14.38 -2.90 -4.22
C CYS A 8 -13.14 -2.55 -3.39
N CYS A 9 -12.22 -1.79 -3.98
CA CYS A 9 -11.04 -1.28 -3.29
C CYS A 9 -10.84 0.17 -3.70
N ASP A 10 -10.75 1.06 -2.71
CA ASP A 10 -10.38 2.46 -2.94
C ASP A 10 -8.95 2.53 -3.48
N GLY A 11 -8.73 3.35 -4.51
CA GLY A 11 -7.44 3.48 -5.14
C GLY A 11 -7.25 4.80 -5.88
N VAL A 12 -6.06 4.97 -6.43
CA VAL A 12 -5.69 6.14 -7.22
C VAL A 12 -5.26 5.70 -8.61
N LEU A 13 -5.89 6.29 -9.63
CA LEU A 13 -5.42 6.15 -11.00
C LEU A 13 -4.28 7.15 -11.25
N ILE A 14 -3.12 6.64 -11.63
CA ILE A 14 -1.97 7.44 -12.04
C ILE A 14 -1.90 7.43 -13.57
N LEU A 15 -2.04 8.61 -14.18
CA LEU A 15 -1.87 8.79 -15.61
C LEU A 15 -0.40 9.06 -15.92
N ASP A 16 0.16 8.27 -16.82
CA ASP A 16 1.54 8.44 -17.30
C ASP A 16 1.64 8.06 -18.78
N ARG A 17 2.80 8.31 -19.38
CA ARG A 17 3.10 7.98 -20.77
C ARG A 17 3.34 6.48 -20.91
N ALA A 18 2.80 5.88 -21.97
CA ALA A 18 2.94 4.44 -22.24
C ALA A 18 4.41 3.97 -22.31
N GLU A 19 5.34 4.84 -22.70
CA GLU A 19 6.79 4.55 -22.71
C GLU A 19 7.38 4.27 -21.32
N ASN A 20 6.77 4.80 -20.25
CA ASN A 20 7.24 4.57 -18.88
C ASN A 20 6.80 3.20 -18.34
N LEU A 21 5.88 2.51 -19.02
CA LEU A 21 5.29 1.27 -18.56
C LEU A 21 6.32 0.15 -18.31
N ALA A 22 7.35 0.07 -19.16
CA ALA A 22 8.45 -0.89 -18.97
C ALA A 22 9.24 -0.64 -17.67
N SER A 23 9.34 0.63 -17.23
CA SER A 23 9.99 0.97 -15.96
C SER A 23 9.13 0.57 -14.75
N VAL A 24 7.80 0.66 -14.88
CA VAL A 24 6.87 0.18 -13.87
C VAL A 24 6.93 -1.34 -13.80
N ASP A 25 6.91 -2.05 -14.93
CA ASP A 25 7.09 -3.51 -14.97
C ASP A 25 8.37 -3.96 -14.27
N ALA A 26 9.49 -3.26 -14.51
CA ALA A 26 10.76 -3.57 -13.87
C ALA A 26 10.74 -3.35 -12.34
N ARG A 27 10.03 -2.30 -11.87
CA ARG A 27 9.85 -2.03 -10.44
C ARG A 27 8.93 -3.06 -9.78
N GLU A 28 7.88 -3.46 -10.48
CA GLU A 28 6.84 -4.39 -10.02
C GLU A 28 7.12 -5.84 -10.46
N ALA A 29 8.38 -6.23 -10.66
CA ALA A 29 8.75 -7.51 -11.28
C ALA A 29 8.25 -8.78 -10.55
N ARG A 30 7.76 -8.65 -9.31
CA ARG A 30 7.12 -9.74 -8.55
C ARG A 30 5.59 -9.77 -8.67
N TYR A 31 5.03 -8.90 -9.51
CA TYR A 31 3.60 -8.73 -9.73
C TYR A 31 3.29 -8.95 -11.22
N ARG A 32 2.08 -9.43 -11.49
CA ARG A 32 1.52 -9.54 -12.83
C ARG A 32 0.79 -8.25 -13.17
N ARG A 33 1.10 -7.69 -14.34
CA ARG A 33 0.31 -6.59 -14.90
C ARG A 33 -0.97 -7.14 -15.50
N ILE A 34 -2.10 -6.75 -14.91
CA ILE A 34 -3.43 -7.18 -15.33
C ILE A 34 -4.13 -5.98 -16.01
N PRO A 35 -4.61 -6.12 -17.27
CA PRO A 35 -5.44 -5.09 -17.89
C PRO A 35 -6.80 -5.03 -17.18
N LEU A 36 -7.30 -3.80 -17.00
CA LEU A 36 -8.62 -3.55 -16.46
C LEU A 36 -9.54 -3.02 -17.56
N SER A 37 -10.79 -3.46 -17.55
CA SER A 37 -11.86 -2.90 -18.37
C SER A 37 -12.51 -1.70 -17.67
N ASP A 38 -13.17 -0.84 -18.45
CA ASP A 38 -13.92 0.31 -17.90
C ASP A 38 -15.02 -0.10 -16.90
N ALA A 39 -15.54 -1.32 -17.01
CA ALA A 39 -16.54 -1.86 -16.10
C ALA A 39 -15.96 -2.28 -14.73
N GLU A 40 -14.64 -2.46 -14.63
CA GLU A 40 -13.93 -2.79 -13.38
C GLU A 40 -13.48 -1.52 -12.62
N LEU A 41 -13.78 -0.34 -13.15
CA LEU A 41 -13.32 0.94 -12.63
C LEU A 41 -14.49 1.89 -12.39
N GLU A 42 -14.54 2.49 -11.20
CA GLU A 42 -15.49 3.54 -10.87
C GLU A 42 -14.74 4.86 -10.67
N PHE A 43 -15.11 5.89 -11.44
CA PHE A 43 -14.49 7.20 -11.34
C PHE A 43 -15.55 8.28 -11.09
N PRO A 44 -15.25 9.29 -10.26
CA PRO A 44 -16.11 10.48 -10.11
C PRO A 44 -16.26 11.28 -11.41
N ARG A 45 -15.36 11.08 -12.37
CA ARG A 45 -15.33 11.75 -13.67
C ARG A 45 -14.97 10.74 -14.75
N ALA A 46 -15.65 10.80 -15.90
CA ALA A 46 -15.28 10.02 -17.07
C ALA A 46 -13.83 10.28 -17.47
N LEU A 47 -13.07 9.20 -17.67
CA LEU A 47 -11.79 9.26 -18.36
C LEU A 47 -12.04 9.66 -19.83
N GLY A 48 -11.14 10.47 -20.40
CA GLY A 48 -11.13 10.70 -21.85
C GLY A 48 -10.88 9.40 -22.62
N ALA A 49 -11.08 9.43 -23.94
CA ALA A 49 -11.05 8.24 -24.81
C ALA A 49 -9.80 7.35 -24.67
N ASP A 50 -10.02 6.03 -24.79
CA ASP A 50 -9.07 4.90 -24.92
C ASP A 50 -7.77 5.00 -24.13
N VAL A 51 -7.88 5.09 -22.79
CA VAL A 51 -6.74 4.93 -21.89
C VAL A 51 -6.66 3.48 -21.42
N ALA A 52 -5.62 2.75 -21.86
CA ALA A 52 -5.35 1.42 -21.33
C ALA A 52 -5.01 1.51 -19.84
N THR A 53 -5.79 0.80 -19.01
CA THR A 53 -5.62 0.81 -17.55
C THR A 53 -5.12 -0.54 -17.06
N TYR A 54 -4.25 -0.52 -16.07
CA TYR A 54 -3.61 -1.70 -15.52
C TYR A 54 -3.56 -1.66 -13.99
N VAL A 55 -3.63 -2.83 -13.37
CA VAL A 55 -3.29 -3.05 -11.96
C VAL A 55 -2.18 -4.10 -11.86
N TYR A 56 -1.32 -3.98 -10.86
CA TYR A 56 -0.29 -4.96 -10.56
C TYR A 56 -0.73 -5.83 -9.40
N GLU A 57 -0.92 -7.12 -9.66
CA GLU A 57 -1.35 -8.10 -8.66
C GLU A 57 -0.19 -9.04 -8.33
N ALA A 58 0.02 -9.34 -7.03
CA ALA A 58 1.10 -10.22 -6.61
C ALA A 58 1.04 -11.55 -7.36
N ASP A 59 2.17 -11.99 -7.93
CA ASP A 59 2.22 -13.21 -8.70
C ASP A 59 2.21 -14.44 -7.75
N PRO A 60 1.14 -15.25 -7.74
CA PRO A 60 1.03 -16.38 -6.82
C PRO A 60 1.94 -17.56 -7.19
N ASP A 61 2.48 -17.57 -8.42
CA ASP A 61 3.38 -18.63 -8.89
C ASP A 61 4.84 -18.34 -8.52
N LEU A 62 5.14 -17.13 -8.03
CA LEU A 62 6.46 -16.83 -7.48
C LEU A 62 6.60 -17.44 -6.07
N PRO A 63 7.78 -18.00 -5.75
CA PRO A 63 8.02 -18.52 -4.41
C PRO A 63 7.90 -17.39 -3.38
N PRO A 64 7.43 -17.69 -2.16
CA PRO A 64 7.41 -16.71 -1.08
C PRO A 64 8.83 -16.18 -0.83
N HIS A 65 8.92 -14.97 -0.27
CA HIS A 65 10.21 -14.47 0.19
C HIS A 65 10.81 -15.43 1.22
N ARG A 66 12.14 -15.53 1.23
CA ARG A 66 12.87 -16.42 2.15
C ARG A 66 12.73 -15.99 3.61
N GLU A 67 12.57 -14.69 3.82
CA GLU A 67 12.39 -14.09 5.14
C GLU A 67 10.90 -14.04 5.49
N PRO A 68 10.53 -14.18 6.77
CA PRO A 68 9.17 -13.94 7.22
C PRO A 68 8.70 -12.54 6.80
N PRO A 69 7.39 -12.36 6.50
CA PRO A 69 6.86 -11.06 6.18
C PRO A 69 7.04 -10.10 7.36
N LEU A 70 7.43 -8.87 7.05
CA LEU A 70 7.63 -7.78 8.00
C LEU A 70 7.10 -6.49 7.37
N ILE A 71 6.26 -5.78 8.11
CA ILE A 71 5.78 -4.46 7.71
C ILE A 71 6.75 -3.42 8.30
N LEU A 72 7.23 -2.48 7.50
CA LEU A 72 7.92 -1.30 8.03
C LEU A 72 6.86 -0.27 8.43
N GLN A 73 6.92 0.27 9.64
CA GLN A 73 6.01 1.34 10.06
C GLN A 73 6.12 2.54 9.12
N SER A 74 7.33 2.90 8.69
CA SER A 74 7.58 3.97 7.73
C SER A 74 6.95 3.74 6.35
N TYR A 75 6.77 2.49 5.95
CA TYR A 75 6.00 2.12 4.76
C TYR A 75 4.50 2.28 5.00
N LEU A 76 4.00 1.73 6.11
CA LEU A 76 2.58 1.82 6.44
C LEU A 76 2.16 3.28 6.64
N ASP A 77 2.97 4.11 7.29
CA ASP A 77 2.76 5.55 7.45
C ASP A 77 2.58 6.27 6.10
N ALA A 78 3.39 5.91 5.10
CA ALA A 78 3.26 6.47 3.75
C ALA A 78 1.94 6.07 3.08
N VAL A 79 1.52 4.81 3.24
CA VAL A 79 0.22 4.33 2.76
C VAL A 79 -0.92 5.04 3.47
N MET A 80 -0.87 5.13 4.80
CA MET A 80 -1.89 5.78 5.62
C MET A 80 -2.04 7.27 5.31
N GLN A 81 -0.92 7.97 5.11
CA GLN A 81 -0.95 9.37 4.70
C GLN A 81 -1.58 9.55 3.31
N GLY A 82 -1.26 8.67 2.35
CA GLY A 82 -1.90 8.66 1.05
C GLY A 82 -3.42 8.47 1.15
N PHE A 83 -3.88 7.49 1.93
CA PHE A 83 -5.30 7.27 2.18
C PHE A 83 -5.98 8.48 2.85
N LEU A 84 -5.34 9.06 3.86
CA LEU A 84 -5.88 10.23 4.55
C LEU A 84 -6.04 11.41 3.60
N HIS A 85 -5.05 11.68 2.74
CA HIS A 85 -5.08 12.82 1.82
C HIS A 85 -6.07 12.62 0.66
N MET A 86 -6.23 11.39 0.17
CA MET A 86 -7.06 11.10 -1.00
C MET A 86 -8.51 10.74 -0.65
N HIS A 87 -8.72 10.07 0.48
CA HIS A 87 -10.01 9.48 0.87
C HIS A 87 -10.49 9.93 2.27
N GLY A 88 -9.73 10.78 2.97
CA GLY A 88 -10.06 11.27 4.31
C GLY A 88 -9.91 10.20 5.39
N GLU A 89 -10.25 10.55 6.63
CA GLU A 89 -10.16 9.61 7.76
C GLU A 89 -11.10 8.40 7.58
N GLU A 90 -12.27 8.61 6.98
CA GLU A 90 -13.22 7.52 6.72
C GLU A 90 -12.63 6.47 5.76
N GLY A 91 -11.99 6.91 4.67
CA GLY A 91 -11.32 5.99 3.74
C GLY A 91 -10.12 5.29 4.38
N LEU A 92 -9.36 5.99 5.22
CA LEU A 92 -8.28 5.39 5.99
C LEU A 92 -8.78 4.31 6.96
N ARG A 93 -9.91 4.54 7.63
CA ARG A 93 -10.51 3.55 8.53
C ARG A 93 -11.05 2.35 7.76
N ARG A 94 -11.73 2.56 6.63
CA ARG A 94 -12.17 1.45 5.76
C ARG A 94 -10.99 0.60 5.30
N PHE A 95 -9.87 1.23 4.90
CA PHE A 95 -8.65 0.51 4.53
C PHE A 95 -8.20 -0.49 5.61
N PHE A 96 -8.24 -0.12 6.89
CA PHE A 96 -7.89 -1.02 7.99
C PHE A 96 -8.92 -2.12 8.24
N VAL A 97 -10.22 -1.82 8.07
CA VAL A 97 -11.30 -2.79 8.27
C VAL A 97 -11.33 -3.85 7.15
N GLU A 98 -11.04 -3.45 5.92
CA GLU A 98 -11.16 -4.30 4.73
C GLU A 98 -9.85 -4.97 4.32
N THR A 99 -8.74 -4.65 4.99
CA THR A 99 -7.42 -5.25 4.72
C THR A 99 -7.04 -6.25 5.81
N GLU A 100 -6.88 -7.51 5.41
CA GLU A 100 -6.30 -8.57 6.25
C GLU A 100 -4.75 -8.42 6.32
N GLY A 101 -4.11 -9.00 7.33
CA GLY A 101 -2.64 -9.11 7.37
C GLY A 101 -1.93 -8.19 8.38
N PHE A 102 -2.66 -7.38 9.14
CA PHE A 102 -2.09 -6.49 10.18
C PHE A 102 -1.56 -7.24 11.42
N GLU A 103 -1.82 -8.55 11.53
CA GLU A 103 -1.15 -9.44 12.48
C GLU A 103 0.33 -9.70 12.14
N THR A 104 0.74 -9.39 10.89
CA THR A 104 2.15 -9.41 10.48
C THR A 104 2.97 -8.47 11.37
N PRO A 105 4.14 -8.90 11.87
CA PRO A 105 4.99 -8.02 12.67
C PRO A 105 5.31 -6.71 11.95
N MET A 106 5.14 -5.59 12.64
CA MET A 106 5.41 -4.24 12.17
C MET A 106 6.59 -3.63 12.92
N LEU A 107 7.69 -3.40 12.21
CA LEU A 107 8.89 -2.76 12.75
C LEU A 107 8.63 -1.26 12.98
N ILE A 108 8.74 -0.81 14.23
CA ILE A 108 8.58 0.61 14.61
C ILE A 108 9.82 1.42 14.17
N ASP A 109 9.99 1.60 12.87
CA ASP A 109 11.14 2.28 12.27
C ASP A 109 10.91 3.75 11.94
N ARG A 110 9.76 4.35 12.29
CA ARG A 110 9.42 5.75 11.96
C ARG A 110 10.50 6.76 12.34
N ALA A 111 11.21 6.54 13.46
CA ALA A 111 12.29 7.43 13.91
C ALA A 111 13.56 7.38 13.03
N THR A 112 13.82 6.23 12.40
CA THR A 112 14.97 5.98 11.52
C THR A 112 14.50 5.10 10.36
N PRO A 113 13.76 5.68 9.40
CA PRO A 113 12.99 4.90 8.44
C PRO A 113 13.89 4.11 7.50
N ALA A 114 13.60 2.82 7.36
CA ALA A 114 14.24 1.96 6.36
C ALA A 114 13.55 2.07 4.99
N TYR A 115 12.27 2.48 4.95
CA TYR A 115 11.55 2.65 3.70
C TYR A 115 12.09 3.87 2.90
N PRO A 116 12.59 3.69 1.66
CA PRO A 116 13.25 4.76 0.91
C PRO A 116 12.37 5.98 0.58
N ARG A 117 11.06 5.81 0.65
CA ARG A 117 10.06 6.87 0.38
C ARG A 117 9.24 7.19 1.64
N ALA A 118 9.86 7.10 2.81
CA ALA A 118 9.23 7.51 4.05
C ALA A 118 8.77 8.97 3.99
N VAL A 119 7.63 9.23 4.61
CA VAL A 119 6.96 10.53 4.59
C VAL A 119 7.20 11.28 5.90
N ALA A 120 7.17 12.61 5.84
CA ALA A 120 7.12 13.44 7.03
C ALA A 120 5.67 13.51 7.53
N LEU A 121 5.45 13.15 8.78
CA LEU A 121 4.15 13.24 9.43
C LEU A 121 4.09 14.44 10.36
N SER A 122 2.95 15.13 10.37
CA SER A 122 2.59 16.01 11.47
C SER A 122 2.34 15.20 12.75
N ALA A 123 2.41 15.85 13.90
CA ALA A 123 2.09 15.21 15.19
C ALA A 123 0.66 14.67 15.23
N ALA A 124 -0.27 15.33 14.54
CA ALA A 124 -1.67 14.89 14.45
C ALA A 124 -1.81 13.63 13.58
N GLU A 125 -1.14 13.56 12.44
CA GLU A 125 -1.12 12.37 11.59
C GLU A 125 -0.50 11.18 12.33
N ALA A 126 0.67 11.36 12.94
CA ALA A 126 1.33 10.30 13.71
C ALA A 126 0.42 9.76 14.83
N ALA A 127 -0.20 10.65 15.61
CA ALA A 127 -1.10 10.22 16.69
C ALA A 127 -2.40 9.57 16.18
N LEU A 128 -2.92 10.00 15.03
CA LEU A 128 -4.05 9.32 14.39
C LEU A 128 -3.65 7.91 13.95
N PHE A 129 -2.49 7.76 13.31
CA PHE A 129 -2.05 6.48 12.76
C PHE A 129 -1.74 5.47 13.86
N ASP A 130 -1.09 5.91 14.93
CA ASP A 130 -0.81 5.06 16.09
C ASP A 130 -2.11 4.56 16.73
N ARG A 131 -3.12 5.43 16.90
CA ARG A 131 -4.44 5.02 17.40
C ARG A 131 -5.13 4.00 16.50
N ILE A 132 -5.13 4.21 15.18
CA ILE A 132 -5.76 3.27 14.25
C ILE A 132 -5.06 1.90 14.31
N CYS A 133 -3.72 1.89 14.36
CA CYS A 133 -2.95 0.66 14.51
C CYS A 133 -3.26 -0.07 15.83
N GLU A 134 -3.40 0.66 16.94
CA GLU A 134 -3.80 0.11 18.24
C GLU A 134 -5.22 -0.47 18.20
N GLU A 135 -6.18 0.27 17.64
CA GLU A 135 -7.58 -0.15 17.49
C GLU A 135 -7.72 -1.45 16.68
N HIS A 136 -6.85 -1.68 15.69
CA HIS A 136 -6.87 -2.85 14.81
C HIS A 136 -5.85 -3.93 15.20
N GLY A 137 -5.15 -3.78 16.34
CA GLY A 137 -4.27 -4.81 16.88
C GLY A 137 -3.01 -5.08 16.07
N CYS A 138 -2.43 -4.05 15.43
CA CYS A 138 -1.17 -4.18 14.70
C CYS A 138 -0.05 -4.74 15.58
N SER A 139 0.65 -5.77 15.11
CA SER A 139 1.69 -6.46 15.87
C SER A 139 3.00 -5.68 15.88
N GLN A 140 3.14 -4.71 16.79
CA GLN A 140 4.31 -3.83 16.82
C GLN A 140 5.55 -4.49 17.43
N ILE A 141 6.69 -4.39 16.74
CA ILE A 141 8.00 -4.82 17.25
C ILE A 141 8.97 -3.63 17.31
N PRO A 142 9.66 -3.41 18.44
CA PRO A 142 10.63 -2.33 18.53
C PRO A 142 11.81 -2.59 17.59
N PRO A 143 12.50 -1.53 17.12
CA PRO A 143 13.74 -1.70 16.38
C PRO A 143 14.75 -2.45 17.26
N GLY A 144 15.36 -3.50 16.71
CA GLY A 144 16.45 -4.20 17.37
C GLY A 144 17.63 -3.26 17.66
N PRO A 145 18.51 -3.57 18.63
CA PRO A 145 19.75 -2.83 18.80
C PRO A 145 20.47 -2.84 17.46
N SER A 146 20.78 -1.65 16.92
CA SER A 146 21.27 -1.44 15.55
C SER A 146 22.29 -2.49 15.11
N SER A 147 21.81 -3.57 14.49
CA SER A 147 22.63 -4.39 13.62
C SER A 147 22.53 -3.71 12.27
N ILE A 148 23.60 -3.03 11.92
CA ILE A 148 23.92 -2.60 10.57
C ILE A 148 23.53 -3.76 9.65
N LEU A 149 22.48 -3.57 8.83
CA LEU A 149 22.21 -4.47 7.71
C LEU A 149 23.42 -4.37 6.77
N PRO A 150 24.03 -5.51 6.37
CA PRO A 150 25.27 -5.54 5.58
C PRO A 150 25.11 -4.94 4.18
#